data_AF-F9X504-F1
#
_entry.id   AF-F9X504-F1
#
_cell.length_a   1.000
_cell.length_b   1.000
_cell.length_c   1.000
_cell.angle_alpha   90.00
_cell.angle_beta   90.00
_cell.angle_gamma   90.00
#
_symmetry.space_group_name_H-M   'P 1'
#
loop_
_entity.id
_entity.type
_entity.pdbx_description
1 polymer ?
#
loop_
_entity_poly.entity_id
_entity_poly.type
_entity_poly.pdbx_seq_one_letter_code
_entity_poly.pdbx_strand_id
1 'polypeptide(L)'
;MSATTERITIGVVGRSGSGKSATLNSEFQVGEIARYGGSVSCVTFTTNLYCGKRTDQISPLLAEVFFFTEADRYKMISRWIHDYDSAAAPDPTQRMMATAAQLMVCQALETIFKDHPECEDYRAVYRFLDDAKPGNNGAIGAKLVQWSNDLLARTIGAKKTITVTGVHATDLLTQLRPYDSKMREGPSLWPFVSLIRFHVDNPLTAKGIHFLDTPGHIVSDFTRQYNAARYRLRMRHLGKDRVVVVVTKTDIIGDHSMSGSLRDEALARKFKDRLTQLEAEDKSVDIDMEDALEAGIQSGDLSNYFAPRTRHTELKTMVRCATAQEKVHRIKMRGEIIFNALQPDLFGYTESPVPVCSVSDSEYAKHVDGYEATYDKEPFMSLEETDIPNLRRLIGTFV
;
A
#
# COMPACT_ATOMS: atom_id res chain seq x y z
N MET A 1 3.67 8.77 -39.59
CA MET A 1 4.37 9.45 -38.47
C MET A 1 3.36 9.55 -37.33
N SER A 2 3.40 8.63 -36.37
CA SER A 2 2.49 8.64 -35.22
C SER A 2 2.96 9.72 -34.26
N ALA A 3 2.11 10.69 -33.96
CA ALA A 3 2.35 11.62 -32.86
C ALA A 3 2.67 10.78 -31.61
N THR A 4 3.85 11.00 -31.03
CA THR A 4 4.19 10.48 -29.72
C THR A 4 3.26 11.15 -28.74
N THR A 5 2.15 10.50 -28.37
CA THR A 5 1.33 10.89 -27.23
C THR A 5 2.28 11.11 -26.06
N GLU A 6 2.30 12.33 -25.54
CA GLU A 6 3.20 12.70 -24.46
C GLU A 6 2.87 11.80 -23.26
N ARG A 7 3.84 11.00 -22.83
CA ARG A 7 3.63 10.02 -21.76
C ARG A 7 3.58 10.75 -20.42
N ILE A 8 2.42 10.72 -19.77
CA ILE A 8 2.21 11.29 -18.45
C ILE A 8 2.50 10.19 -17.44
N THR A 9 3.50 10.37 -16.58
CA THR A 9 3.77 9.43 -15.49
C THR A 9 3.28 10.06 -14.20
N ILE A 10 2.36 9.41 -13.52
CA ILE A 10 1.79 9.83 -12.25
C ILE A 10 2.49 9.09 -11.12
N GLY A 11 3.16 9.83 -10.25
CA GLY A 11 3.68 9.26 -9.01
C GLY A 11 2.61 9.10 -7.96
N VAL A 12 2.49 7.90 -7.39
CA VAL A 12 1.62 7.63 -6.25
C VAL A 12 2.45 7.63 -4.98
N VAL A 13 2.28 8.64 -4.15
CA VAL A 13 3.09 8.86 -2.94
C VAL A 13 2.22 8.74 -1.69
N GLY A 14 2.76 8.14 -0.62
CA GLY A 14 2.06 7.91 0.63
C GLY A 14 2.84 7.03 1.61
N ARG A 15 2.51 7.09 2.90
CA ARG A 15 3.15 6.29 3.96
C ARG A 15 2.97 4.79 3.74
N SER A 16 3.83 4.00 4.39
CA SER A 16 3.63 2.54 4.49
C SER A 16 2.26 2.27 5.10
N GLY A 17 1.45 1.42 4.46
CA GLY A 17 0.10 1.12 4.92
C GLY A 17 -0.96 2.17 4.58
N SER A 18 -0.64 3.25 3.87
CA SER A 18 -1.63 4.24 3.38
C SER A 18 -2.45 3.75 2.16
N GLY A 19 -2.40 2.45 1.88
CA GLY A 19 -3.10 1.71 0.81
C GLY A 19 -2.98 2.20 -0.64
N LYS A 20 -1.87 2.84 -1.01
CA LYS A 20 -1.50 3.13 -2.43
C LYS A 20 -1.82 2.00 -3.42
N SER A 21 -1.46 0.76 -3.09
CA SER A 21 -1.73 -0.40 -3.95
C SER A 21 -3.22 -0.68 -4.12
N ALA A 22 -4.05 -0.45 -3.10
CA ALA A 22 -5.50 -0.62 -3.21
C ALA A 22 -6.09 0.39 -4.19
N THR A 23 -5.66 1.66 -4.14
CA THR A 23 -6.09 2.65 -5.14
C THR A 23 -5.65 2.31 -6.55
N LEU A 24 -4.43 1.81 -6.74
CA LEU A 24 -3.99 1.35 -8.06
C LEU A 24 -4.89 0.21 -8.58
N ASN A 25 -5.32 -0.71 -7.71
CA ASN A 25 -6.27 -1.76 -8.08
C ASN A 25 -7.65 -1.18 -8.43
N SER A 26 -8.13 -0.18 -7.67
CA SER A 26 -9.37 0.56 -7.97
C SER A 26 -9.31 1.29 -9.31
N GLU A 27 -8.14 1.82 -9.71
CA GLU A 27 -7.94 2.50 -10.99
C GLU A 27 -7.81 1.55 -12.18
N PHE A 28 -7.05 0.47 -12.02
CA PHE A 28 -6.84 -0.48 -13.12
C PHE A 28 -8.01 -1.43 -13.33
N GLN A 29 -8.68 -1.84 -12.24
CA GLN A 29 -9.73 -2.86 -12.27
C GLN A 29 -9.30 -4.17 -12.99
N VAL A 30 -8.01 -4.50 -12.93
CA VAL A 30 -7.44 -5.75 -13.50
C VAL A 30 -7.00 -6.67 -12.36
N GLY A 31 -7.97 -7.04 -11.51
CA GLY A 31 -7.71 -7.76 -10.27
C GLY A 31 -6.76 -7.02 -9.31
N GLU A 32 -6.11 -7.77 -8.43
CA GLU A 32 -5.16 -7.21 -7.46
C GLU A 32 -3.74 -7.06 -8.04
N ILE A 33 -3.59 -6.40 -9.19
CA ILE A 33 -2.30 -6.27 -9.89
C ILE A 33 -1.23 -5.55 -9.06
N ALA A 34 -1.62 -4.56 -8.27
CA ALA A 34 -0.78 -3.96 -7.26
C ALA A 34 -0.94 -4.74 -5.95
N ARG A 35 0.11 -5.46 -5.54
CA ARG A 35 0.06 -6.33 -4.37
C ARG A 35 -0.41 -5.57 -3.13
N TYR A 36 -1.52 -6.02 -2.57
CA TYR A 36 -2.13 -5.52 -1.35
C TYR A 36 -2.11 -6.61 -0.27
N GLY A 37 -1.94 -6.22 0.98
CA GLY A 37 -2.00 -7.11 2.14
C GLY A 37 -2.94 -6.49 3.15
N GLY A 38 -3.94 -7.26 3.58
CA GLY A 38 -5.04 -6.80 4.43
C GLY A 38 -4.63 -6.25 5.81
N SER A 39 -3.39 -6.45 6.25
CA SER A 39 -2.89 -6.00 7.56
C SER A 39 -1.68 -5.06 7.43
N VAL A 40 -1.44 -4.30 8.51
CA VAL A 40 -0.50 -3.18 8.78
C VAL A 40 0.96 -3.34 8.26
N SER A 41 1.30 -4.46 7.64
CA SER A 41 2.61 -4.72 7.04
C SER A 41 2.84 -3.98 5.71
N CYS A 42 4.09 -3.61 5.45
CA CYS A 42 4.46 -2.85 4.26
C CYS A 42 4.70 -3.80 3.07
N VAL A 43 3.75 -3.87 2.13
CA VAL A 43 3.71 -4.92 1.09
C VAL A 43 4.51 -4.57 -0.18
N THR A 44 4.70 -3.28 -0.46
CA THR A 44 5.50 -2.84 -1.62
C THR A 44 6.98 -2.81 -1.25
N PHE A 45 7.75 -3.80 -1.74
CA PHE A 45 9.21 -3.90 -1.53
C PHE A 45 10.04 -3.18 -2.58
N THR A 46 9.52 -3.06 -3.81
CA THR A 46 10.20 -2.53 -4.98
C THR A 46 9.42 -1.38 -5.59
N THR A 47 10.09 -0.54 -6.38
CA THR A 47 9.41 0.42 -7.24
C THR A 47 8.69 -0.31 -8.37
N ASN A 48 7.42 0.03 -8.61
CA ASN A 48 6.58 -0.58 -9.62
C ASN A 48 6.07 0.48 -10.60
N LEU A 49 6.31 0.30 -11.90
CA LEU A 49 5.80 1.15 -12.98
C LEU A 49 4.69 0.42 -13.71
N TYR A 50 3.47 0.93 -13.69
CA TYR A 50 2.35 0.43 -14.48
C TYR A 50 2.21 1.29 -15.73
N CYS A 51 2.33 0.68 -16.90
CA CYS A 51 2.29 1.38 -18.18
C CYS A 51 1.48 0.62 -19.23
N GLY A 52 1.34 1.25 -20.40
CA GLY A 52 0.58 0.69 -21.52
C GLY A 52 1.12 -0.64 -22.00
N LYS A 53 0.21 -1.41 -22.61
CA LYS A 53 0.51 -2.65 -23.30
C LYS A 53 1.69 -2.47 -24.28
N ARG A 54 2.58 -3.45 -24.31
CA ARG A 54 3.68 -3.53 -25.28
C ARG A 54 3.16 -3.91 -26.66
N THR A 55 3.81 -3.42 -27.72
CA THR A 55 3.40 -3.73 -29.11
C THR A 55 3.46 -5.20 -29.44
N ASP A 56 4.38 -5.94 -28.82
CA ASP A 56 4.60 -7.37 -28.97
C ASP A 56 3.96 -8.21 -27.85
N GLN A 57 3.14 -7.59 -26.98
CA GLN A 57 2.52 -8.27 -25.86
C GLN A 57 1.35 -9.14 -26.30
N ILE A 58 1.51 -10.45 -26.08
CA ILE A 58 0.49 -11.47 -26.39
C ILE A 58 -0.48 -11.65 -25.20
N SER A 59 0.06 -11.81 -23.99
CA SER A 59 -0.74 -12.02 -22.78
C SER A 59 -1.39 -10.70 -22.28
N PRO A 60 -2.58 -10.72 -21.66
CA PRO A 60 -3.20 -9.51 -21.11
C PRO A 60 -2.31 -8.77 -20.12
N LEU A 61 -1.50 -9.51 -19.36
CA LEU A 61 -0.54 -8.96 -18.40
C LEU A 61 0.88 -9.43 -18.71
N LEU A 62 1.82 -8.50 -18.61
CA LEU A 62 3.26 -8.73 -18.72
C LEU A 62 3.99 -7.91 -17.68
N ALA A 63 5.02 -8.45 -17.05
CA ALA A 63 5.91 -7.69 -16.18
C ALA A 63 7.38 -7.89 -16.57
N GLU A 64 8.17 -6.83 -16.43
CA GLU A 64 9.61 -6.84 -16.62
C GLU A 64 10.31 -6.48 -15.32
N VAL A 65 11.23 -7.33 -14.85
CA VAL A 65 12.04 -7.09 -13.66
C VAL A 65 13.41 -6.57 -14.09
N PHE A 66 13.77 -5.39 -13.57
CA PHE A 66 15.05 -4.73 -13.79
C PHE A 66 15.88 -4.78 -12.52
N PHE A 67 17.12 -5.22 -12.62
CA PHE A 67 18.04 -5.28 -11.48
C PHE A 67 18.93 -4.05 -11.43
N PHE A 68 19.41 -3.72 -10.22
CA PHE A 68 20.45 -2.74 -10.04
C PHE A 68 21.71 -3.12 -10.80
N THR A 69 22.44 -2.12 -11.29
CA THR A 69 23.75 -2.33 -11.92
C THR A 69 24.75 -2.88 -10.91
N GLU A 70 25.84 -3.49 -11.37
CA GLU A 70 26.91 -3.94 -10.48
C GLU A 70 27.47 -2.82 -9.60
N ALA A 71 27.67 -1.63 -10.19
CA ALA A 71 28.11 -0.46 -9.45
C ALA A 71 27.11 -0.01 -8.36
N ASP A 72 25.80 -0.13 -8.62
CA ASP A 72 24.77 0.17 -7.62
C ASP A 72 24.76 -0.90 -6.52
N ARG A 73 24.85 -2.19 -6.86
CA ARG A 73 24.93 -3.29 -5.88
C ARG A 73 26.15 -3.18 -5.00
N TYR A 74 27.31 -2.82 -5.57
CA TYR A 74 28.52 -2.53 -4.81
C TYR A 74 28.27 -1.45 -3.76
N LYS A 75 27.69 -0.31 -4.15
CA LYS A 75 27.36 0.77 -3.22
C LYS A 75 26.41 0.33 -2.11
N MET A 76 25.40 -0.47 -2.44
CA MET A 76 24.44 -0.99 -1.46
C MET A 76 25.12 -1.91 -0.45
N ILE A 77 25.94 -2.86 -0.92
CA ILE A 77 26.68 -3.81 -0.08
C ILE A 77 27.70 -3.07 0.80
N SER A 78 28.49 -2.16 0.22
CA SER A 78 29.46 -1.36 0.99
C SER A 78 28.76 -0.56 2.08
N ARG A 79 27.56 -0.04 1.81
CA ARG A 79 26.79 0.69 2.81
C ARG A 79 26.25 -0.21 3.91
N TRP A 80 25.77 -1.41 3.59
CA TRP A 80 25.36 -2.39 4.60
C TRP A 80 26.50 -2.75 5.56
N ILE A 81 27.70 -3.01 5.04
CA ILE A 81 28.88 -3.32 5.88
C ILE A 81 29.22 -2.11 6.77
N HIS A 82 29.28 -0.91 6.19
CA HIS A 82 29.54 0.31 6.94
C HIS A 82 28.53 0.53 8.07
N ASP A 83 27.22 0.37 7.80
CA ASP A 83 26.16 0.58 8.78
C ASP A 83 26.19 -0.49 9.88
N TYR A 84 26.58 -1.73 9.56
CA TYR A 84 26.80 -2.79 10.54
C TYR A 84 27.95 -2.44 11.50
N ASP A 85 29.10 -2.04 10.96
CA ASP A 85 30.29 -1.73 11.75
C ASP A 85 30.10 -0.47 12.60
N SER A 86 29.50 0.57 12.01
CA SER A 86 29.25 1.85 12.70
C SER A 86 28.28 1.69 13.88
N ALA A 87 27.43 0.67 13.84
CA ALA A 87 26.49 0.37 14.89
C ALA A 87 27.03 -0.61 15.94
N ALA A 88 28.26 -1.12 15.78
CA ALA A 88 28.89 -1.96 16.78
C ALA A 88 29.32 -1.12 18.00
N ALA A 89 29.12 -1.68 19.21
CA ALA A 89 29.59 -1.03 20.43
C ALA A 89 31.12 -0.83 20.38
N PRO A 90 31.63 0.32 20.85
CA PRO A 90 33.09 0.60 20.88
C PRO A 90 33.86 -0.43 21.72
N ASP A 91 33.23 -0.98 22.74
CA ASP A 91 33.78 -2.00 23.63
C ASP A 91 33.16 -3.38 23.33
N PRO A 92 33.95 -4.35 22.83
CA PRO A 92 33.49 -5.72 22.58
C PRO A 92 32.94 -6.43 23.82
N THR A 93 33.38 -6.06 25.02
CA THR A 93 32.90 -6.68 26.28
C THR A 93 31.52 -6.20 26.71
N GLN A 94 31.02 -5.11 26.11
CA GLN A 94 29.66 -4.59 26.32
C GLN A 94 28.64 -5.14 25.31
N ARG A 95 29.07 -6.02 24.39
CA ARG A 95 28.19 -6.65 23.39
C ARG A 95 27.29 -7.70 24.04
N MET A 96 26.21 -7.25 24.66
CA MET A 96 25.17 -8.15 25.18
C MET A 96 24.15 -8.56 24.09
N MET A 97 23.87 -7.68 23.12
CA MET A 97 22.93 -7.91 22.00
C MET A 97 23.29 -7.08 20.76
N ALA A 98 22.90 -7.57 19.57
CA ALA A 98 23.03 -6.84 18.31
C ALA A 98 22.10 -5.60 18.28
N THR A 99 22.58 -4.49 17.70
CA THR A 99 21.76 -3.28 17.55
C THR A 99 20.69 -3.44 16.47
N ALA A 100 19.67 -2.56 16.47
CA ALA A 100 18.64 -2.58 15.44
C ALA A 100 19.21 -2.44 14.01
N ALA A 101 20.27 -1.64 13.83
CA ALA A 101 20.93 -1.47 12.53
C ALA A 101 21.66 -2.75 12.10
N GLN A 102 22.38 -3.41 13.02
CA GLN A 102 23.03 -4.70 12.74
C GLN A 102 22.01 -5.77 12.36
N LEU A 103 20.88 -5.85 13.08
CA LEU A 103 19.79 -6.78 12.77
C LEU A 103 19.21 -6.56 11.37
N MET A 104 19.05 -5.30 10.94
CA MET A 104 18.56 -4.98 9.59
C MET A 104 19.53 -5.41 8.50
N VAL A 105 20.83 -5.20 8.70
CA VAL A 105 21.86 -5.67 7.77
C VAL A 105 21.87 -7.20 7.70
N CYS A 106 21.83 -7.88 8.85
CA CYS A 106 21.77 -9.34 8.89
C CYS A 106 20.55 -9.87 8.13
N GLN A 107 19.38 -9.27 8.34
CA GLN A 107 18.16 -9.64 7.62
C GLN A 107 18.26 -9.42 6.11
N ALA A 108 18.91 -8.35 5.65
CA ALA A 108 19.10 -8.09 4.22
C ALA A 108 20.00 -9.14 3.56
N LEU A 109 21.11 -9.49 4.22
CA LEU A 109 22.05 -10.51 3.73
C LEU A 109 21.44 -11.91 3.77
N GLU A 110 20.75 -12.28 4.86
CA GLU A 110 19.99 -13.52 4.95
C GLU A 110 18.96 -13.62 3.83
N THR A 111 18.22 -12.52 3.58
CA THR A 111 17.17 -12.49 2.57
C THR A 111 17.72 -12.81 1.17
N ILE A 112 18.89 -12.28 0.81
CA ILE A 112 19.40 -12.35 -0.56
C ILE A 112 20.41 -13.46 -0.81
N PHE A 113 21.16 -13.87 0.21
CA PHE A 113 22.20 -14.90 0.14
C PHE A 113 21.82 -16.15 0.93
N LYS A 114 20.52 -16.41 1.12
CA LYS A 114 20.00 -17.55 1.90
C LYS A 114 20.55 -18.93 1.48
N ASP A 115 21.04 -19.04 0.25
CA ASP A 115 21.66 -20.25 -0.31
C ASP A 115 23.13 -20.44 0.10
N HIS A 116 23.74 -19.44 0.73
CA HIS A 116 25.08 -19.54 1.30
C HIS A 116 25.01 -19.93 2.79
N PRO A 117 25.80 -20.91 3.26
CA PRO A 117 25.82 -21.31 4.67
C PRO A 117 26.10 -20.16 5.63
N GLU A 118 26.91 -19.19 5.22
CA GLU A 118 27.20 -17.98 6.01
C GLU A 118 26.01 -17.02 6.14
N CYS A 119 24.91 -17.27 5.42
CA CYS A 119 23.71 -16.44 5.38
C CYS A 119 22.41 -17.26 5.51
N GLU A 120 22.49 -18.49 6.03
CA GLU A 120 21.31 -19.37 6.22
C GLU A 120 20.29 -18.79 7.22
N ASP A 121 20.79 -18.10 8.25
CA ASP A 121 20.01 -17.43 9.28
C ASP A 121 20.75 -16.20 9.85
N TYR A 122 20.04 -15.38 10.63
CA TYR A 122 20.61 -14.15 11.20
C TYR A 122 21.86 -14.37 12.06
N ARG A 123 22.01 -15.53 12.73
CA ARG A 123 23.17 -15.83 13.60
C ARG A 123 24.37 -16.21 12.75
N ALA A 124 24.18 -16.94 11.66
CA ALA A 124 25.22 -17.24 10.69
C ALA A 124 25.77 -15.95 10.07
N VAL A 125 24.89 -15.03 9.66
CA VAL A 125 25.31 -13.72 9.14
C VAL A 125 26.10 -12.94 10.18
N TYR A 126 25.60 -12.90 11.43
CA TYR A 126 26.28 -12.19 12.50
C TYR A 126 27.70 -12.73 12.71
N ARG A 127 27.89 -14.05 12.79
CA ARG A 127 29.22 -14.67 12.91
C ARG A 127 30.09 -14.35 11.70
N PHE A 128 29.54 -14.46 10.49
CA PHE A 128 30.27 -14.16 9.25
C PHE A 128 30.80 -12.72 9.21
N LEU A 129 30.02 -11.76 9.70
CA LEU A 129 30.44 -10.37 9.77
C LEU A 129 31.36 -10.06 10.97
N ASP A 130 31.18 -10.72 12.11
CA ASP A 130 31.97 -10.46 13.33
C ASP A 130 33.33 -11.19 13.35
N ASP A 131 33.42 -12.35 12.69
CA ASP A 131 34.68 -13.09 12.49
C ASP A 131 35.63 -12.34 11.52
N ALA A 132 35.15 -11.27 10.88
CA ALA A 132 35.95 -10.36 10.10
C ALA A 132 37.00 -9.67 10.97
N LYS A 133 38.29 -9.92 10.71
CA LYS A 133 39.35 -9.15 11.36
C LYS A 133 39.19 -7.65 11.07
N PRO A 134 39.51 -6.76 12.04
CA PRO A 134 39.55 -5.32 11.79
C PRO A 134 40.39 -4.99 10.55
N GLY A 135 39.79 -4.29 9.57
CA GLY A 135 40.41 -3.98 8.28
C GLY A 135 40.10 -4.95 7.13
N ASN A 136 39.37 -6.05 7.39
CA ASN A 136 38.98 -7.02 6.36
C ASN A 136 37.65 -6.69 5.63
N ASN A 137 37.06 -5.53 5.92
CA ASN A 137 35.79 -5.08 5.35
C ASN A 137 35.83 -5.03 3.80
N GLY A 138 36.99 -4.72 3.23
CA GLY A 138 37.21 -4.75 1.78
C GLY A 138 37.06 -6.16 1.19
N ALA A 139 37.58 -7.19 1.86
CA ALA A 139 37.48 -8.57 1.38
C ALA A 139 36.05 -9.13 1.53
N ILE A 140 35.37 -8.81 2.62
CA ILE A 140 33.96 -9.20 2.81
C ILE A 140 33.08 -8.51 1.77
N GLY A 141 33.27 -7.20 1.56
CA GLY A 141 32.59 -6.46 0.50
C GLY A 141 32.80 -7.09 -0.86
N ALA A 142 34.05 -7.43 -1.22
CA ALA A 142 34.36 -8.11 -2.47
C ALA A 142 33.68 -9.49 -2.58
N LYS A 143 33.66 -10.29 -1.50
CA LYS A 143 33.00 -11.60 -1.46
C LYS A 143 31.49 -11.47 -1.68
N LEU A 144 30.82 -10.55 -0.97
CA LEU A 144 29.39 -10.31 -1.11
C LEU A 144 29.03 -9.76 -2.50
N VAL A 145 29.89 -8.91 -3.09
CA VAL A 145 29.69 -8.41 -4.46
C VAL A 145 29.82 -9.55 -5.46
N GLN A 146 30.81 -10.43 -5.32
CA GLN A 146 30.97 -11.61 -6.15
C GLN A 146 29.72 -12.51 -6.05
N TRP A 147 29.23 -12.80 -4.85
CA TRP A 147 27.99 -13.55 -4.65
C TRP A 147 26.79 -12.87 -5.31
N SER A 148 26.70 -11.53 -5.28
CA SER A 148 25.65 -10.79 -5.99
C SER A 148 25.73 -10.98 -7.50
N ASN A 149 26.94 -11.01 -8.06
CA ASN A 149 27.19 -11.20 -9.49
C ASN A 149 26.82 -12.63 -9.90
N ASP A 150 27.24 -13.63 -9.12
CA ASP A 150 26.94 -15.04 -9.37
C ASP A 150 25.42 -15.31 -9.25
N LEU A 151 24.75 -14.71 -8.25
CA LEU A 151 23.30 -14.77 -8.08
C LEU A 151 22.54 -14.20 -9.27
N LEU A 152 22.96 -13.06 -9.81
CA LEU A 152 22.30 -12.53 -11.00
C LEU A 152 22.64 -13.34 -12.24
N ALA A 153 23.90 -13.76 -12.42
CA ALA A 153 24.31 -14.58 -13.56
C ALA A 153 23.50 -15.88 -13.64
N ARG A 154 23.26 -16.58 -12.52
CA ARG A 154 22.41 -17.78 -12.50
C ARG A 154 20.92 -17.49 -12.72
N THR A 155 20.44 -16.31 -12.31
CA THR A 155 19.01 -15.96 -12.38
C THR A 155 18.60 -15.45 -13.77
N ILE A 156 19.38 -14.54 -14.35
CA ILE A 156 19.04 -13.87 -15.62
C ILE A 156 19.94 -14.28 -16.79
N GLY A 157 21.08 -14.93 -16.52
CA GLY A 157 22.05 -15.29 -17.53
C GLY A 157 22.58 -14.06 -18.28
N ALA A 158 22.61 -14.14 -19.61
CA ALA A 158 22.98 -13.02 -20.48
C ALA A 158 21.84 -12.00 -20.68
N LYS A 159 20.63 -12.26 -20.16
CA LYS A 159 19.50 -11.33 -20.31
C LYS A 159 19.68 -10.14 -19.37
N LYS A 160 19.18 -8.97 -19.80
CA LYS A 160 19.20 -7.75 -18.96
C LYS A 160 17.99 -7.64 -18.04
N THR A 161 16.93 -8.41 -18.31
CA THR A 161 15.64 -8.36 -17.62
C THR A 161 15.03 -9.76 -17.53
N ILE A 162 14.21 -9.97 -16.52
CA ILE A 162 13.26 -11.09 -16.48
C ILE A 162 11.92 -10.60 -17.01
N THR A 163 11.32 -11.37 -17.90
CA THR A 163 9.96 -11.12 -18.40
C THR A 163 9.05 -12.23 -17.91
N VAL A 164 7.94 -11.85 -17.29
CA VAL A 164 6.88 -12.75 -16.86
C VAL A 164 5.58 -12.35 -17.54
N THR A 165 4.71 -13.32 -17.80
CA THR A 165 3.40 -13.09 -18.42
C THR A 165 2.34 -13.83 -17.64
N GLY A 166 1.11 -13.31 -17.66
CA GLY A 166 -0.03 -13.93 -17.01
C GLY A 166 -1.34 -13.52 -17.67
N VAL A 167 -2.35 -14.38 -17.55
CA VAL A 167 -3.73 -14.05 -17.92
C VAL A 167 -4.40 -13.32 -16.76
N HIS A 168 -4.19 -13.81 -15.53
CA HIS A 168 -4.69 -13.18 -14.32
C HIS A 168 -3.56 -12.54 -13.49
N ALA A 169 -3.90 -11.52 -12.72
CA ALA A 169 -2.96 -10.82 -11.84
C ALA A 169 -2.30 -11.79 -10.83
N THR A 170 -3.06 -12.76 -10.31
CA THR A 170 -2.58 -13.80 -9.40
C THR A 170 -1.45 -14.65 -9.99
N ASP A 171 -1.55 -14.99 -11.27
CA ASP A 171 -0.55 -15.82 -11.97
C ASP A 171 0.76 -15.05 -12.14
N LEU A 172 0.64 -13.79 -12.58
CA LEU A 172 1.77 -12.89 -12.75
C LEU A 172 2.46 -12.62 -11.41
N LEU A 173 1.69 -12.28 -10.37
CA LEU A 173 2.22 -11.98 -9.05
C LEU A 173 2.80 -13.20 -8.34
N THR A 174 2.34 -14.41 -8.64
CA THR A 174 2.95 -15.63 -8.11
C THR A 174 4.36 -15.83 -8.69
N GLN A 175 4.53 -15.60 -9.99
CA GLN A 175 5.84 -15.65 -10.66
C GLN A 175 6.78 -14.52 -10.20
N LEU A 176 6.24 -13.37 -9.80
CA LEU A 176 7.02 -12.23 -9.33
C LEU A 176 7.50 -12.33 -7.87
N ARG A 177 7.00 -13.30 -7.09
CA ARG A 177 7.32 -13.42 -5.65
C ARG A 177 8.82 -13.35 -5.31
N PRO A 178 9.75 -13.98 -6.07
CA PRO A 178 11.18 -13.87 -5.76
C PRO A 178 11.72 -12.44 -5.87
N TYR A 179 11.06 -11.58 -6.63
CA TYR A 179 11.54 -10.25 -7.02
C TYR A 179 10.83 -9.11 -6.27
N ASP A 180 9.68 -9.35 -5.64
CA ASP A 180 8.86 -8.31 -5.00
C ASP A 180 8.44 -8.64 -3.56
N SER A 181 8.83 -9.81 -3.03
CA SER A 181 8.37 -10.34 -1.74
C SER A 181 9.49 -11.10 -1.02
N LYS A 182 9.29 -11.37 0.29
CA LYS A 182 10.15 -12.30 1.04
C LYS A 182 9.75 -13.75 0.74
N MET A 183 10.72 -14.55 0.31
CA MET A 183 10.57 -15.98 0.06
C MET A 183 10.74 -16.77 1.36
N ARG A 184 9.96 -17.85 1.50
CA ARG A 184 10.15 -18.82 2.61
C ARG A 184 11.41 -19.65 2.37
N GLU A 185 11.53 -20.16 1.15
CA GLU A 185 12.62 -21.02 0.69
C GLU A 185 13.43 -20.31 -0.39
N GLY A 186 14.76 -20.48 -0.31
CA GLY A 186 15.70 -19.86 -1.25
C GLY A 186 15.85 -18.33 -1.10
N PRO A 187 16.72 -17.73 -1.92
CA PRO A 187 16.99 -16.29 -1.88
C PRO A 187 15.82 -15.48 -2.41
N SER A 188 15.56 -14.33 -1.79
CA SER A 188 14.67 -13.28 -2.31
C SER A 188 15.51 -12.20 -2.97
N LEU A 189 15.29 -11.96 -4.25
CA LEU A 189 16.08 -11.04 -5.07
C LEU A 189 15.59 -9.59 -4.99
N TRP A 190 14.43 -9.31 -4.38
CA TRP A 190 13.85 -7.98 -4.27
C TRP A 190 14.84 -6.89 -3.79
N PRO A 191 15.85 -7.15 -2.92
CA PRO A 191 16.81 -6.12 -2.54
C PRO A 191 17.67 -5.63 -3.71
N PHE A 192 17.89 -6.45 -4.74
CA PHE A 192 18.62 -6.06 -5.96
C PHE A 192 17.71 -5.68 -7.13
N VAL A 193 16.39 -5.68 -6.93
CA VAL A 193 15.45 -5.20 -7.94
C VAL A 193 15.34 -3.67 -7.86
N SER A 194 15.56 -3.03 -9.01
CA SER A 194 15.50 -1.57 -9.17
C SER A 194 14.13 -1.08 -9.65
N LEU A 195 13.41 -1.90 -10.41
CA LEU A 195 12.11 -1.59 -10.98
C LEU A 195 11.42 -2.87 -11.42
N ILE A 196 10.12 -2.98 -11.14
CA ILE A 196 9.24 -3.91 -11.86
C ILE A 196 8.32 -3.07 -12.74
N ARG A 197 8.32 -3.33 -14.04
CA ARG A 197 7.44 -2.65 -15.00
C ARG A 197 6.30 -3.58 -15.38
N PHE A 198 5.09 -3.22 -15.00
CA PHE A 198 3.86 -3.88 -15.40
C PHE A 198 3.31 -3.25 -16.67
N HIS A 199 3.04 -4.06 -17.67
CA HIS A 199 2.33 -3.68 -18.88
C HIS A 199 0.90 -4.18 -18.79
N VAL A 200 -0.01 -3.22 -18.62
CA VAL A 200 -1.43 -3.47 -18.38
C VAL A 200 -2.22 -2.85 -19.54
N ASP A 201 -3.11 -3.66 -20.13
CA ASP A 201 -4.08 -3.19 -21.12
C ASP A 201 -5.27 -2.56 -20.38
N ASN A 202 -5.26 -1.24 -20.21
CA ASN A 202 -6.26 -0.49 -19.45
C ASN A 202 -6.54 0.87 -20.12
N PRO A 203 -7.77 1.42 -20.05
CA PRO A 203 -8.11 2.70 -20.67
C PRO A 203 -7.22 3.89 -20.28
N LEU A 204 -6.71 3.94 -19.04
CA LEU A 204 -5.79 4.97 -18.58
C LEU A 204 -4.43 4.83 -19.27
N THR A 205 -3.91 3.62 -19.32
CA THR A 205 -2.60 3.35 -19.94
C THR A 205 -2.63 3.48 -21.46
N ALA A 206 -3.78 3.21 -22.09
CA ALA A 206 -4.03 3.47 -23.51
C ALA A 206 -4.00 4.97 -23.85
N LYS A 207 -4.33 5.85 -22.89
CA LYS A 207 -4.21 7.31 -23.03
C LYS A 207 -2.78 7.82 -22.78
N GLY A 208 -1.81 6.92 -22.57
CA GLY A 208 -0.42 7.29 -22.28
C GLY A 208 -0.16 7.65 -20.82
N ILE A 209 -1.10 7.36 -19.91
CA ILE A 209 -0.94 7.56 -18.47
C ILE A 209 -0.23 6.35 -17.86
N HIS A 210 0.87 6.58 -17.17
CA HIS A 210 1.59 5.57 -16.42
C HIS A 210 1.52 5.87 -14.93
N PHE A 211 1.57 4.86 -14.08
CA PHE A 211 1.60 5.01 -12.63
C PHE A 211 2.91 4.49 -12.08
N LEU A 212 3.57 5.27 -11.22
CA LEU A 212 4.78 4.85 -10.55
C LEU A 212 4.50 4.76 -9.05
N ASP A 213 4.54 3.54 -8.53
CA ASP A 213 4.32 3.17 -7.13
C ASP A 213 5.65 2.86 -6.44
N THR A 214 5.75 3.22 -5.16
CA THR A 214 6.96 2.99 -4.39
C THR A 214 6.74 2.56 -2.94
N PRO A 215 7.75 1.89 -2.35
CA PRO A 215 7.73 1.60 -0.92
C PRO A 215 7.50 2.88 -0.10
N GLY A 216 6.72 2.74 0.98
CA GLY A 216 6.40 3.86 1.88
C GLY A 216 7.64 4.39 2.62
N HIS A 217 7.50 5.62 3.15
CA HIS A 217 8.62 6.43 3.65
C HIS A 217 9.17 5.99 5.02
N ILE A 218 8.41 5.18 5.76
CA ILE A 218 8.75 4.72 7.10
C ILE A 218 9.13 3.25 7.01
N VAL A 219 10.20 2.97 6.29
CA VAL A 219 10.83 1.66 6.38
C VAL A 219 12.27 1.91 6.78
N SER A 220 12.64 1.40 7.94
CA SER A 220 14.00 1.49 8.48
C SER A 220 15.02 0.67 7.68
N ASP A 221 14.54 -0.13 6.73
CA ASP A 221 15.36 -0.90 5.81
C ASP A 221 16.04 0.01 4.77
N PHE A 222 17.37 0.13 4.87
CA PHE A 222 18.20 0.90 3.94
C PHE A 222 17.91 0.56 2.48
N THR A 223 17.68 -0.71 2.16
CA THR A 223 17.43 -1.17 0.78
C THR A 223 16.18 -0.53 0.20
N ARG A 224 15.13 -0.43 1.01
CA ARG A 224 13.88 0.22 0.62
C ARG A 224 14.03 1.74 0.57
N GLN A 225 14.81 2.31 1.48
CA GLN A 225 15.15 3.75 1.43
C GLN A 225 15.95 4.09 0.17
N TYR A 226 16.90 3.24 -0.24
CA TYR A 226 17.71 3.43 -1.44
C TYR A 226 16.83 3.41 -2.70
N ASN A 227 15.94 2.41 -2.81
CA ASN A 227 14.92 2.35 -3.86
C ASN A 227 14.03 3.61 -3.88
N ALA A 228 13.48 3.98 -2.72
CA ALA A 228 12.61 5.14 -2.58
C ALA A 228 13.33 6.47 -2.88
N ALA A 229 14.59 6.64 -2.49
CA ALA A 229 15.39 7.85 -2.73
C ALA A 229 15.72 8.03 -4.21
N ARG A 230 16.12 6.95 -4.90
CA ARG A 230 16.38 7.03 -6.34
C ARG A 230 15.11 7.33 -7.13
N TYR A 231 13.98 6.84 -6.64
CA TYR A 231 12.66 7.19 -7.15
C TYR A 231 12.28 8.66 -6.88
N ARG A 232 12.50 9.18 -5.67
CA ARG A 232 12.26 10.61 -5.34
C ARG A 232 12.96 11.52 -6.33
N LEU A 233 14.20 11.20 -6.69
CA LEU A 233 14.94 11.93 -7.71
C LEU A 233 14.23 11.85 -9.07
N ARG A 234 13.79 10.66 -9.51
CA ARG A 234 13.00 10.51 -10.74
C ARG A 234 11.69 11.31 -10.69
N MET A 235 10.99 11.30 -9.57
CA MET A 235 9.75 12.04 -9.35
C MET A 235 9.93 13.55 -9.44
N ARG A 236 10.98 14.09 -8.81
CA ARG A 236 11.32 15.52 -8.89
C ARG A 236 11.45 16.00 -10.34
N HIS A 237 11.98 15.16 -11.23
CA HIS A 237 12.13 15.48 -12.65
C HIS A 237 10.84 15.39 -13.47
N LEU A 238 9.75 14.79 -12.95
CA LEU A 238 8.47 14.72 -13.66
C LEU A 238 7.70 16.04 -13.66
N GLY A 239 8.03 16.95 -12.73
CA GLY A 239 7.33 18.23 -12.57
C GLY A 239 6.01 18.08 -11.80
N LYS A 240 5.42 19.23 -11.47
CA LYS A 240 4.23 19.36 -10.60
C LYS A 240 2.96 18.69 -11.17
N ASP A 241 2.83 18.66 -12.50
CA ASP A 241 1.60 18.21 -13.18
C ASP A 241 1.57 16.68 -13.36
N ARG A 242 2.38 15.94 -12.59
CA ARG A 242 2.68 14.51 -12.80
C ARG A 242 2.88 13.73 -11.49
N VAL A 243 2.47 14.29 -10.35
CA VAL A 243 2.55 13.62 -9.04
C VAL A 243 1.21 13.77 -8.33
N VAL A 244 0.69 12.68 -7.77
CA VAL A 244 -0.53 12.68 -6.96
C VAL A 244 -0.27 11.93 -5.66
N VAL A 245 -0.57 12.57 -4.53
CA VAL A 245 -0.47 11.91 -3.23
C VAL A 245 -1.81 11.25 -2.96
N VAL A 246 -1.77 9.95 -2.70
CA VAL A 246 -2.97 9.20 -2.38
C VAL A 246 -2.91 8.77 -0.92
N VAL A 247 -3.88 9.26 -0.15
CA VAL A 247 -4.10 8.87 1.22
C VAL A 247 -5.28 7.90 1.24
N THR A 248 -5.00 6.65 1.55
CA THR A 248 -6.03 5.60 1.62
C THR A 248 -6.08 4.96 3.00
N LYS A 249 -7.07 4.11 3.23
CA LYS A 249 -7.49 3.63 4.55
C LYS A 249 -7.94 4.76 5.49
N THR A 250 -8.49 5.83 4.91
CA THR A 250 -9.16 6.90 5.66
C THR A 250 -10.47 6.42 6.27
N ASP A 251 -11.08 5.39 5.67
CA ASP A 251 -12.27 4.64 6.09
C ASP A 251 -12.05 3.64 7.22
N ILE A 252 -10.80 3.25 7.51
CA ILE A 252 -10.49 2.40 8.68
C ILE A 252 -10.41 3.28 9.92
N ILE A 253 -11.58 3.46 10.53
CA ILE A 253 -11.78 4.29 11.70
C ILE A 253 -12.14 3.38 12.88
N GLY A 254 -11.25 3.32 13.87
CA GLY A 254 -11.57 2.70 15.16
C GLY A 254 -12.40 3.62 16.05
N ASP A 255 -12.89 3.16 17.19
CA ASP A 255 -13.72 3.96 18.12
C ASP A 255 -12.98 5.07 18.87
N HIS A 256 -11.70 5.25 18.58
CA HIS A 256 -10.87 6.27 19.22
C HIS A 256 -11.24 7.69 18.77
N SER A 257 -11.10 8.64 19.70
CA SER A 257 -11.23 10.06 19.39
C SER A 257 -10.19 10.48 18.36
N MET A 258 -10.65 11.20 17.33
CA MET A 258 -9.80 11.85 16.34
C MET A 258 -9.59 13.29 16.80
N SER A 259 -8.33 13.75 16.86
CA SER A 259 -8.00 15.13 17.20
C SER A 259 -7.90 15.99 15.93
N GLY A 260 -8.82 16.93 15.76
CA GLY A 260 -8.92 17.82 14.60
C GLY A 260 -9.16 19.26 15.01
N SER A 261 -9.84 20.06 14.18
CA SER A 261 -10.29 21.39 14.60
C SER A 261 -11.39 21.27 15.65
N LEU A 262 -11.49 22.21 16.59
CA LEU A 262 -12.57 22.24 17.60
C LEU A 262 -13.97 22.17 16.97
N ARG A 263 -14.13 22.78 15.78
CA ARG A 263 -15.39 22.77 15.04
C ARG A 263 -15.70 21.38 14.51
N ASP A 264 -14.73 20.71 13.91
CA ASP A 264 -14.92 19.38 13.34
C ASP A 264 -15.12 18.33 14.43
N GLU A 265 -14.43 18.46 15.57
CA GLU A 265 -14.63 17.63 16.76
C GLU A 265 -16.01 17.81 17.39
N ALA A 266 -16.53 19.05 17.45
CA ALA A 266 -17.89 19.31 17.91
C ALA A 266 -18.94 18.69 16.97
N LEU A 267 -18.71 18.79 15.65
CA LEU A 267 -19.62 18.21 14.67
C LEU A 267 -19.58 16.67 14.68
N ALA A 268 -18.39 16.07 14.81
CA ALA A 268 -18.22 14.63 14.96
C ALA A 268 -18.96 14.10 16.20
N ARG A 269 -18.85 14.79 17.35
CA ARG A 269 -19.63 14.46 18.55
C ARG A 269 -21.13 14.53 18.29
N LYS A 270 -21.62 15.59 17.65
CA LYS A 270 -23.04 15.73 17.31
C LYS A 270 -23.55 14.58 16.45
N PHE A 271 -22.79 14.14 15.45
CA PHE A 271 -23.18 12.99 14.63
C PHE A 271 -23.18 11.69 15.43
N LYS A 272 -22.16 11.46 16.27
CA LYS A 272 -22.10 10.28 17.15
C LYS A 272 -23.24 10.23 18.16
N ASP A 273 -23.58 11.36 18.78
CA ASP A 273 -24.69 11.45 19.74
C ASP A 273 -26.03 11.15 19.05
N ARG A 274 -26.22 11.69 17.83
CA ARG A 274 -27.42 11.43 17.04
C ARG A 274 -27.53 9.96 16.62
N LEU A 275 -26.43 9.35 16.20
CA LEU A 275 -26.38 7.93 15.87
C LEU A 275 -26.75 7.06 17.09
N THR A 276 -26.10 7.33 18.23
CA THR A 276 -26.36 6.60 19.49
C THR A 276 -27.83 6.72 19.92
N GLN A 277 -28.43 7.90 19.76
CA GLN A 277 -29.85 8.12 20.05
C GLN A 277 -30.74 7.27 19.14
N LEU A 278 -30.48 7.25 17.84
CA LEU A 278 -31.29 6.50 16.88
C LEU A 278 -31.13 4.99 17.07
N GLU A 279 -29.92 4.50 17.38
CA GLU A 279 -29.68 3.08 17.68
C GLU A 279 -30.39 2.62 18.97
N ALA A 280 -30.47 3.49 19.98
CA ALA A 280 -31.22 3.20 21.19
C ALA A 280 -32.73 3.16 20.93
N GLU A 281 -33.24 4.08 20.08
CA GLU A 281 -34.64 4.09 19.67
C GLU A 281 -35.01 2.86 18.81
N ASP A 282 -34.16 2.49 17.86
CA ASP A 282 -34.32 1.31 17.00
C ASP A 282 -34.44 0.02 17.83
N LYS A 283 -33.54 -0.17 18.80
CA LYS A 283 -33.58 -1.31 19.74
C LYS A 283 -34.85 -1.34 20.59
N SER A 284 -35.32 -0.17 21.04
CA SER A 284 -36.56 -0.10 21.82
C SER A 284 -37.77 -0.51 20.97
N VAL A 285 -37.84 -0.02 19.72
CA VAL A 285 -38.95 -0.32 18.82
C VAL A 285 -38.92 -1.76 18.32
N ASP A 286 -37.74 -2.37 18.18
CA ASP A 286 -37.59 -3.79 17.84
C ASP A 286 -38.21 -4.69 18.93
N ILE A 287 -37.95 -4.37 20.21
CA ILE A 287 -38.58 -5.05 21.36
C ILE A 287 -40.11 -4.86 21.31
N ASP A 288 -40.59 -3.62 21.17
CA ASP A 288 -42.04 -3.34 21.08
C ASP A 288 -42.71 -4.07 19.90
N MET A 289 -41.99 -4.23 18.79
CA MET A 289 -42.44 -4.95 17.60
C MET A 289 -42.52 -6.46 17.84
N GLU A 290 -41.54 -7.06 18.51
CA GLU A 290 -41.55 -8.47 18.88
C GLU A 290 -42.69 -8.78 19.87
N ASP A 291 -42.86 -7.96 20.91
CA ASP A 291 -43.94 -8.09 21.90
C ASP A 291 -45.32 -7.98 21.23
N ALA A 292 -45.50 -7.00 20.32
CA ALA A 292 -46.75 -6.83 19.58
C ALA A 292 -47.05 -8.00 18.63
N LEU A 293 -46.00 -8.60 18.05
CA LEU A 293 -46.15 -9.80 17.20
C LEU A 293 -46.61 -10.99 18.02
N GLU A 294 -45.98 -11.24 19.17
CA GLU A 294 -46.33 -12.35 20.05
C GLU A 294 -47.78 -12.22 20.56
N ALA A 295 -48.16 -11.04 21.05
CA ALA A 295 -49.51 -10.76 21.50
C ALA A 295 -50.54 -10.90 20.36
N GLY A 296 -50.19 -10.50 19.14
CA GLY A 296 -51.05 -10.63 17.98
C GLY A 296 -51.25 -12.07 17.52
N ILE A 297 -50.22 -12.93 17.62
CA ILE A 297 -50.34 -14.37 17.36
C ILE A 297 -51.26 -15.05 18.38
N GLN A 298 -51.14 -14.68 19.66
CA GLN A 298 -51.97 -15.25 20.74
C GLN A 298 -53.44 -14.82 20.63
N SER A 299 -53.70 -13.56 20.26
CA SER A 299 -55.05 -13.00 20.18
C SER A 299 -55.73 -13.19 18.81
N GLY A 300 -54.96 -13.49 17.76
CA GLY A 300 -55.44 -13.57 16.38
C GLY A 300 -55.62 -12.20 15.70
N ASP A 301 -55.18 -11.10 16.31
CA ASP A 301 -55.23 -9.75 15.74
C ASP A 301 -53.83 -9.11 15.67
N LEU A 302 -53.37 -8.83 14.44
CA LEU A 302 -52.06 -8.22 14.17
C LEU A 302 -52.12 -6.70 13.99
N SER A 303 -53.27 -6.05 14.26
CA SER A 303 -53.44 -4.60 14.09
C SER A 303 -52.34 -3.77 14.79
N ASN A 304 -51.97 -4.15 16.02
CA ASN A 304 -50.95 -3.46 16.83
C ASN A 304 -49.50 -3.74 16.39
N TYR A 305 -49.25 -4.74 15.53
CA TYR A 305 -47.91 -5.08 15.04
C TYR A 305 -47.44 -4.15 13.91
N PHE A 306 -48.36 -3.65 13.08
CA PHE A 306 -48.00 -2.89 11.88
C PHE A 306 -47.36 -1.53 12.16
N ALA A 307 -47.77 -0.84 13.23
CA ALA A 307 -47.22 0.47 13.58
C ALA A 307 -45.75 0.39 14.06
N PRO A 308 -45.39 -0.46 15.05
CA PRO A 308 -43.99 -0.70 15.41
C PRO A 308 -43.15 -1.18 14.23
N ARG A 309 -43.67 -2.08 13.39
CA ARG A 309 -42.96 -2.55 12.18
C ARG A 309 -42.61 -1.42 11.21
N THR A 310 -43.57 -0.52 10.96
CA THR A 310 -43.36 0.64 10.08
C THR A 310 -42.29 1.56 10.68
N ARG A 311 -42.40 1.85 11.99
CA ARG A 311 -41.43 2.69 12.70
C ARG A 311 -40.03 2.08 12.72
N HIS A 312 -39.91 0.77 12.93
CA HIS A 312 -38.64 0.05 12.88
C HIS A 312 -37.99 0.14 11.50
N THR A 313 -38.78 0.06 10.42
CA THR A 313 -38.28 0.22 9.05
C THR A 313 -37.76 1.64 8.79
N GLU A 314 -38.46 2.66 9.28
CA GLU A 314 -38.01 4.05 9.22
C GLU A 314 -36.73 4.28 10.03
N LEU A 315 -36.68 3.76 11.27
CA LEU A 315 -35.53 3.90 12.16
C LEU A 315 -34.29 3.25 11.57
N LYS A 316 -34.38 2.05 11.01
CA LYS A 316 -33.27 1.42 10.27
C LYS A 316 -32.73 2.32 9.15
N THR A 317 -33.63 2.99 8.42
CA THR A 317 -33.24 3.95 7.38
C THR A 317 -32.52 5.16 7.98
N MET A 318 -33.02 5.70 9.09
CA MET A 318 -32.43 6.85 9.78
C MET A 318 -31.07 6.52 10.42
N VAL A 319 -30.95 5.37 11.09
CA VAL A 319 -29.69 4.86 11.66
C VAL A 319 -28.66 4.71 10.55
N ARG A 320 -29.03 4.13 9.40
CA ARG A 320 -28.15 4.03 8.23
C ARG A 320 -27.63 5.40 7.77
N CYS A 321 -28.53 6.36 7.57
CA CYS A 321 -28.14 7.71 7.15
C CYS A 321 -27.25 8.41 8.19
N ALA A 322 -27.51 8.21 9.49
CA ALA A 322 -26.69 8.76 10.56
C ALA A 322 -25.30 8.11 10.62
N THR A 323 -25.21 6.79 10.42
CA THR A 323 -23.96 6.05 10.32
C THR A 323 -23.11 6.54 9.14
N ALA A 324 -23.73 6.73 7.97
CA ALA A 324 -23.07 7.29 6.80
C ALA A 324 -22.50 8.69 7.09
N GLN A 325 -23.31 9.58 7.66
CA GLN A 325 -22.89 10.94 8.02
C GLN A 325 -21.73 10.97 9.03
N GLU A 326 -21.81 10.17 10.09
CA GLU A 326 -20.76 10.07 11.11
C GLU A 326 -19.45 9.58 10.50
N LYS A 327 -19.51 8.48 9.73
CA LYS A 327 -18.32 7.87 9.14
C LYS A 327 -17.69 8.79 8.10
N VAL A 328 -18.45 9.30 7.13
CA VAL A 328 -17.95 10.21 6.08
C VAL A 328 -17.26 11.43 6.70
N HIS A 329 -17.85 12.02 7.74
CA HIS A 329 -17.24 13.17 8.42
C HIS A 329 -15.90 12.81 9.08
N ARG A 330 -15.83 11.69 9.80
CA ARG A 330 -14.58 11.25 10.44
C ARG A 330 -13.50 10.83 9.44
N ILE A 331 -13.89 10.25 8.30
CA ILE A 331 -12.99 9.93 7.17
C ILE A 331 -12.32 11.21 6.69
N LYS A 332 -13.11 12.26 6.46
CA LYS A 332 -12.61 13.56 6.01
C LYS A 332 -11.64 14.18 7.03
N MET A 333 -12.01 14.21 8.31
CA MET A 333 -11.12 14.69 9.37
C MET A 333 -9.79 13.92 9.40
N ARG A 334 -9.84 12.59 9.27
CA ARG A 334 -8.65 11.73 9.23
C ARG A 334 -7.77 12.05 8.01
N GLY A 335 -8.39 12.26 6.84
CA GLY A 335 -7.69 12.67 5.63
C GLY A 335 -6.88 13.95 5.83
N GLU A 336 -7.48 14.97 6.44
CA GLU A 336 -6.81 16.26 6.73
C GLU A 336 -5.66 16.11 7.74
N ILE A 337 -5.84 15.31 8.80
CA ILE A 337 -4.78 15.04 9.78
C ILE A 337 -3.59 14.33 9.13
N ILE A 338 -3.86 13.30 8.32
CA ILE A 338 -2.81 12.56 7.62
C ILE A 338 -2.12 13.47 6.61
N PHE A 339 -2.86 14.28 5.87
CA PHE A 339 -2.30 15.26 4.93
C PHE A 339 -1.31 16.19 5.62
N ASN A 340 -1.70 16.81 6.73
CA ASN A 340 -0.83 17.70 7.50
C ASN A 340 0.43 16.98 8.02
N ALA A 341 0.30 15.72 8.43
CA ALA A 341 1.44 14.91 8.86
C ALA A 341 2.38 14.50 7.71
N LEU A 342 1.87 14.43 6.48
CA LEU A 342 2.65 14.07 5.29
C LEU A 342 3.35 15.27 4.66
N GLN A 343 2.86 16.50 4.87
CA GLN A 343 3.40 17.72 4.26
C GLN A 343 4.94 17.84 4.29
N PRO A 344 5.63 17.62 5.43
CA PRO A 344 7.09 17.70 5.46
C PRO A 344 7.78 16.71 4.52
N ASP A 345 7.22 15.49 4.39
CA ASP A 345 7.77 14.46 3.51
C ASP A 345 7.54 14.78 2.04
N LEU A 346 6.45 15.49 1.70
CA LEU A 346 6.07 15.82 0.33
C LEU A 346 7.00 16.85 -0.33
N PHE A 347 7.56 17.79 0.43
CA PHE A 347 8.62 18.70 -0.06
C PHE A 347 9.85 17.96 -0.60
N GLY A 348 10.06 16.70 -0.20
CA GLY A 348 11.10 15.84 -0.77
C GLY A 348 10.82 15.40 -2.21
N TYR A 349 9.55 15.34 -2.64
CA TYR A 349 9.12 14.80 -3.93
C TYR A 349 8.88 15.88 -4.98
N THR A 350 8.41 17.07 -4.56
CA THR A 350 8.09 18.18 -5.46
C THR A 350 8.47 19.53 -4.83
N GLU A 351 8.78 20.52 -5.67
CA GLU A 351 9.11 21.89 -5.25
C GLU A 351 7.85 22.76 -5.00
N SER A 352 6.66 22.20 -5.18
CA SER A 352 5.36 22.89 -5.08
C SER A 352 4.30 22.00 -4.42
N PRO A 353 3.19 22.58 -3.93
CA PRO A 353 2.08 21.81 -3.33
C PRO A 353 1.54 20.76 -4.30
N VAL A 354 1.40 19.52 -3.84
CA VAL A 354 0.88 18.39 -4.63
C VAL A 354 -0.60 18.17 -4.30
N PRO A 355 -1.45 17.85 -5.29
CA PRO A 355 -2.81 17.39 -5.01
C PRO A 355 -2.80 16.16 -4.10
N VAL A 356 -3.68 16.16 -3.10
CA VAL A 356 -3.84 15.04 -2.17
C VAL A 356 -5.28 14.58 -2.20
N CYS A 357 -5.47 13.32 -2.56
CA CYS A 357 -6.79 12.67 -2.60
C CYS A 357 -6.92 11.72 -1.42
N SER A 358 -8.02 11.85 -0.68
CA SER A 358 -8.34 10.98 0.46
C SER A 358 -9.42 10.01 0.03
N VAL A 359 -9.03 8.80 -0.32
CA VAL A 359 -9.93 7.83 -0.96
C VAL A 359 -10.31 6.68 -0.03
N SER A 360 -11.54 6.18 -0.19
CA SER A 360 -12.03 4.98 0.49
C SER A 360 -12.09 3.82 -0.51
N ASP A 361 -10.97 3.10 -0.63
CA ASP A 361 -10.89 1.94 -1.51
C ASP A 361 -11.86 0.82 -1.09
N SER A 362 -12.09 0.65 0.22
CA SER A 362 -12.93 -0.46 0.72
C SER A 362 -14.42 -0.24 0.45
N GLU A 363 -14.91 1.00 0.57
CA GLU A 363 -16.28 1.33 0.18
C GLU A 363 -16.43 1.36 -1.35
N TYR A 364 -15.41 1.83 -2.07
CA TYR A 364 -15.42 1.77 -3.54
C TYR A 364 -15.51 0.33 -4.06
N ALA A 365 -14.77 -0.60 -3.46
CA ALA A 365 -14.82 -2.02 -3.83
C ALA A 365 -16.24 -2.60 -3.73
N LYS A 366 -17.01 -2.27 -2.68
CA LYS A 366 -18.40 -2.70 -2.54
C LYS A 366 -19.30 -2.24 -3.70
N HIS A 367 -19.06 -1.03 -4.22
CA HIS A 367 -19.78 -0.52 -5.40
C HIS A 367 -19.42 -1.30 -6.67
N VAL A 368 -18.15 -1.69 -6.82
CA VAL A 368 -17.66 -2.46 -7.97
C VAL A 368 -18.16 -3.89 -7.94
N ASP A 369 -18.12 -4.54 -6.78
CA ASP A 369 -18.55 -5.93 -6.59
C ASP A 369 -20.07 -6.10 -6.71
N GLY A 370 -20.81 -5.01 -6.49
CA GLY A 370 -22.24 -5.02 -6.31
C GLY A 370 -22.61 -5.45 -4.89
N TYR A 371 -23.67 -4.85 -4.36
CA TYR A 371 -24.12 -5.11 -2.99
C TYR A 371 -25.62 -5.40 -2.96
N GLU A 372 -26.00 -6.31 -2.06
CA GLU A 372 -27.40 -6.46 -1.69
C GLU A 372 -27.80 -5.26 -0.83
N ALA A 373 -28.97 -4.67 -1.09
CA ALA A 373 -29.56 -3.58 -0.30
C ALA A 373 -30.02 -4.07 1.08
N THR A 374 -29.06 -4.54 1.86
CA THR A 374 -29.19 -5.03 3.22
C THR A 374 -28.30 -4.18 4.12
N TYR A 375 -28.74 -3.99 5.36
CA TYR A 375 -28.13 -3.07 6.31
C TYR A 375 -26.61 -3.28 6.49
N ASP A 376 -26.13 -4.53 6.43
CA ASP A 376 -24.72 -4.85 6.70
C ASP A 376 -23.82 -4.85 5.45
N LYS A 377 -24.38 -4.97 4.24
CA LYS A 377 -23.62 -5.12 3.00
C LYS A 377 -23.62 -3.88 2.12
N GLU A 378 -24.58 -2.97 2.32
CA GLU A 378 -24.66 -1.71 1.58
C GLU A 378 -23.48 -0.77 1.94
N PRO A 379 -22.84 -0.11 0.95
CA PRO A 379 -21.86 0.92 1.21
C PRO A 379 -22.47 2.08 1.99
N PHE A 380 -21.77 2.57 3.01
CA PHE A 380 -22.21 3.76 3.74
C PHE A 380 -21.72 5.07 3.09
N MET A 381 -20.91 4.97 2.04
CA MET A 381 -20.50 6.10 1.19
C MET A 381 -21.10 5.92 -0.19
N SER A 382 -21.64 6.98 -0.78
CA SER A 382 -21.94 7.00 -2.21
C SER A 382 -20.65 6.87 -3.03
N LEU A 383 -20.80 6.51 -4.32
CA LEU A 383 -19.67 6.37 -5.23
C LEU A 383 -18.79 7.64 -5.28
N GLU A 384 -19.40 8.83 -5.31
CA GLU A 384 -18.69 10.11 -5.33
C GLU A 384 -18.00 10.41 -3.99
N GLU A 385 -18.60 10.04 -2.87
CA GLU A 385 -18.00 10.24 -1.55
C GLU A 385 -16.74 9.39 -1.33
N THR A 386 -16.57 8.28 -2.06
CA THR A 386 -15.32 7.48 -2.01
C THR A 386 -14.09 8.22 -2.52
N ASP A 387 -14.29 9.36 -3.22
CA ASP A 387 -13.27 10.22 -3.82
C ASP A 387 -12.46 9.57 -4.97
N ILE A 388 -12.69 8.30 -5.30
CA ILE A 388 -12.11 7.62 -6.47
C ILE A 388 -12.56 8.30 -7.79
N PRO A 389 -13.84 8.68 -7.99
CA PRO A 389 -14.23 9.44 -9.19
C PRO A 389 -13.56 10.81 -9.29
N ASN A 390 -13.36 11.52 -8.16
CA ASN A 390 -12.61 12.78 -8.13
C ASN A 390 -11.14 12.55 -8.51
N LEU A 391 -10.51 11.50 -7.99
CA LEU A 391 -9.14 11.12 -8.35
C LEU A 391 -9.02 10.85 -9.86
N ARG A 392 -9.96 10.10 -10.45
CA ARG A 392 -10.01 9.87 -11.91
C ARG A 392 -10.16 11.15 -12.71
N ARG A 393 -11.03 12.07 -12.26
CA ARG A 393 -11.20 13.38 -12.88
C ARG A 393 -9.92 14.20 -12.81
N LEU A 394 -9.24 14.23 -11.66
CA LEU A 394 -7.94 14.88 -11.48
C LEU A 394 -6.88 14.28 -12.42
N ILE A 395 -6.76 12.95 -12.46
CA ILE A 395 -5.86 12.23 -13.37
C ILE A 395 -6.14 12.62 -14.83
N GLY A 396 -7.42 12.72 -15.18
CA GLY A 396 -7.87 13.16 -16.50
C GLY A 396 -7.51 14.60 -16.86
N THR A 397 -7.22 15.48 -15.89
CA THR A 397 -6.75 16.85 -16.21
C THR A 397 -5.31 16.91 -16.71
N PHE A 398 -4.55 15.82 -16.54
CA PHE A 398 -3.17 15.76 -17.01
C PHE A 398 -3.05 15.27 -18.47
N VAL A 399 -4.15 14.74 -19.04
CA VAL A 399 -4.27 14.24 -20.43
C VAL A 399 -4.99 15.26 -21.29
#